data_AF-A0A0F8RY63-F1
#
_entry.id   AF-A0A0F8RY63-F1
#
_cell.length_a   1.000
_cell.length_b   1.000
_cell.length_c   1.000
_cell.angle_alpha   90.00
_cell.angle_beta   90.00
_cell.angle_gamma   90.00
#
_symmetry.space_group_name_H-M   'P 1'
#
loop_
_entity.id
_entity.type
_entity.pdbx_description
1 polymer ?
#
loop_
_entity_poly.entity_id
_entity_poly.type
_entity_poly.pdbx_seq_one_letter_code
_entity_poly.pdbx_strand_id
1 'polypeptide(L)'
;MIDEVLKVFKKIDAKDFRILTGIETGMKHFEWVPIEELNKYTKMPLDKLEYRLRKLVRDKLVVRTTQPYEGYQIYFEGYDALALNSFVKRRSISAIGDEVGVGKESVILEAIRQPELAIGKPSPVIIKFHREGRTSFKQIKRVRDHIGEREHFSWIYAARLAAQREYEIMTKVYPQVSIPKPLDQNRHAIVMEIAKGSLLSKTKLLNAEWYLDEILRQVKITYSLGIIHADLSEYNIFVSEDGVQLIDWPQYITPAHPHADEILERDVSNVLVHFNRKYGIKRELEEVIREIKSGASLIGATEEEPSRDEASRDEASRDEASRDEAIIEGTGKRGEGLNERISEENKDKENDNKEEAFGEERN
;
A
#
# COMPACT_ATOMS: atom_id res chain seq x y z
N MET A 1 -12.98 -11.47 -5.56
CA MET A 1 -11.73 -11.42 -4.76
C MET A 1 -11.69 -10.16 -3.92
N ILE A 2 -11.94 -8.96 -4.48
CA ILE A 2 -12.13 -7.75 -3.67
C ILE A 2 -13.61 -7.38 -3.46
N ASP A 3 -14.50 -7.72 -4.40
CA ASP A 3 -15.95 -7.48 -4.24
C ASP A 3 -16.57 -8.11 -2.99
N GLU A 4 -16.05 -9.28 -2.58
CA GLU A 4 -16.49 -9.92 -1.34
C GLU A 4 -16.07 -9.09 -0.12
N VAL A 5 -14.86 -8.54 -0.12
CA VAL A 5 -14.36 -7.61 0.91
C VAL A 5 -15.23 -6.38 0.97
N LEU A 6 -15.57 -5.77 -0.17
CA LEU A 6 -16.41 -4.56 -0.22
C LEU A 6 -17.82 -4.80 0.35
N LYS A 7 -18.41 -5.97 0.10
CA LYS A 7 -19.72 -6.36 0.64
C LYS A 7 -19.72 -6.51 2.15
N VAL A 8 -18.61 -7.01 2.73
CA VAL A 8 -18.50 -7.19 4.18
C VAL A 8 -17.92 -5.96 4.87
N PHE A 9 -17.21 -5.07 4.17
CA PHE A 9 -16.49 -3.93 4.75
C PHE A 9 -17.37 -3.06 5.64
N LYS A 10 -18.59 -2.73 5.19
CA LYS A 10 -19.56 -1.93 5.98
C LYS A 10 -20.05 -2.63 7.26
N LYS A 11 -19.83 -3.94 7.39
CA LYS A 11 -20.20 -4.77 8.56
C LYS A 11 -19.04 -4.95 9.55
N ILE A 12 -17.84 -4.49 9.19
CA ILE A 12 -16.63 -4.54 10.02
C ILE A 12 -16.62 -3.27 10.88
N ASP A 13 -16.48 -3.43 12.19
CA ASP A 13 -16.36 -2.29 13.10
C ASP A 13 -14.93 -2.11 13.65
N ALA A 14 -14.74 -1.10 14.51
CA ALA A 14 -13.42 -0.79 15.08
C ALA A 14 -12.78 -1.96 15.86
N LYS A 15 -13.60 -2.83 16.49
CA LYS A 15 -13.11 -4.00 17.24
C LYS A 15 -12.68 -5.11 16.30
N ASP A 16 -13.43 -5.33 15.22
CA ASP A 16 -13.04 -6.26 14.14
C ASP A 16 -11.71 -5.82 13.51
N PHE A 17 -11.55 -4.52 13.20
CA PHE A 17 -10.28 -4.00 12.68
C PHE A 17 -9.14 -4.15 13.68
N ARG A 18 -9.39 -3.96 14.99
CA ARG A 18 -8.36 -4.20 16.03
C ARG A 18 -7.91 -5.67 16.05
N ILE A 19 -8.83 -6.62 15.83
CA ILE A 19 -8.49 -8.04 15.72
C ILE A 19 -7.64 -8.29 14.45
N LEU A 20 -8.05 -7.77 13.30
CA LEU A 20 -7.30 -7.92 12.04
C LEU A 20 -5.87 -7.34 12.16
N THR A 21 -5.72 -6.15 12.76
CA THR A 21 -4.39 -5.56 13.01
C THR A 21 -3.58 -6.37 14.02
N GLY A 22 -4.23 -6.97 15.03
CA GLY A 22 -3.58 -7.89 15.96
C GLY A 22 -3.03 -9.13 15.26
N ILE A 23 -3.79 -9.72 14.32
CA ILE A 23 -3.34 -10.84 13.50
C ILE A 23 -2.17 -10.40 12.59
N GLU A 24 -2.31 -9.29 11.87
CA GLU A 24 -1.23 -8.75 11.03
C GLU A 24 0.07 -8.55 11.82
N THR A 25 -0.03 -7.98 13.03
CA THR A 25 1.13 -7.73 13.90
C THR A 25 1.73 -9.05 14.39
N GLY A 26 0.89 -9.99 14.83
CA GLY A 26 1.32 -11.30 15.29
C GLY A 26 1.99 -12.14 14.18
N MET A 27 1.57 -11.97 12.93
CA MET A 27 2.15 -12.67 11.78
C MET A 27 3.63 -12.36 11.55
N LYS A 28 4.20 -11.34 12.19
CA LYS A 28 5.66 -11.11 12.22
C LYS A 28 6.44 -12.19 12.97
N HIS A 29 5.80 -12.86 13.93
CA HIS A 29 6.44 -13.80 14.85
C HIS A 29 5.84 -15.20 14.78
N PHE A 30 4.59 -15.31 14.34
CA PHE A 30 3.84 -16.55 14.28
C PHE A 30 3.39 -16.82 12.85
N GLU A 31 3.52 -18.06 12.38
CA GLU A 31 2.85 -18.46 11.15
C GLU A 31 1.34 -18.39 11.36
N TRP A 32 0.81 -19.07 12.38
CA TRP A 32 -0.57 -18.97 12.82
C TRP A 32 -0.62 -18.24 14.15
N VAL A 33 -1.24 -17.06 14.21
CA VAL A 33 -1.25 -16.25 15.44
C VAL A 33 -2.16 -16.92 16.48
N PRO A 34 -1.63 -17.34 17.64
CA PRO A 34 -2.43 -18.00 18.67
C PRO A 34 -3.53 -17.08 19.22
N ILE A 35 -4.65 -17.67 19.62
CA ILE A 35 -5.77 -16.90 20.19
C ILE A 35 -5.38 -16.16 21.48
N GLU A 36 -4.46 -16.73 22.27
CA GLU A 36 -3.96 -16.14 23.50
C GLU A 36 -3.18 -14.84 23.22
N GLU A 37 -2.41 -14.80 22.14
CA GLU A 37 -1.70 -13.59 21.71
C GLU A 37 -2.67 -12.52 21.19
N LEU A 38 -3.70 -12.94 20.46
CA LEU A 38 -4.77 -12.03 20.05
C LEU A 38 -5.55 -11.50 21.25
N ASN A 39 -5.77 -12.32 22.28
CA ASN A 39 -6.43 -11.91 23.51
C ASN A 39 -5.63 -10.82 24.24
N LYS A 40 -4.32 -11.04 24.41
CA LYS A 40 -3.39 -10.06 24.99
C LYS A 40 -3.39 -8.73 24.22
N TYR A 41 -3.29 -8.80 22.88
CA TYR A 41 -3.26 -7.61 22.02
C TYR A 41 -4.58 -6.83 22.06
N THR A 42 -5.71 -7.54 21.93
CA THR A 42 -7.02 -6.92 21.82
C THR A 42 -7.58 -6.47 23.16
N LYS A 43 -7.16 -7.11 24.27
CA LYS A 43 -7.69 -6.94 25.64
C LYS A 43 -9.19 -7.20 25.74
N MET A 44 -9.73 -8.06 24.88
CA MET A 44 -11.15 -8.43 24.89
C MET A 44 -11.37 -9.69 25.76
N PRO A 45 -12.55 -9.85 26.39
CA PRO A 45 -12.96 -11.14 26.94
C PRO A 45 -12.90 -12.25 25.88
N LEU A 46 -12.43 -13.44 26.26
CA LEU A 46 -12.12 -14.53 25.32
C LEU A 46 -13.36 -14.97 24.52
N ASP A 47 -14.51 -15.10 25.19
CA ASP A 47 -15.81 -15.42 24.59
C ASP A 47 -16.20 -14.44 23.46
N LYS A 48 -15.96 -13.14 23.67
CA LYS A 48 -16.24 -12.08 22.68
C LYS A 48 -15.24 -12.12 21.54
N LEU A 49 -13.97 -12.39 21.82
CA LEU A 49 -12.93 -12.54 20.80
C LEU A 49 -13.23 -13.73 19.89
N GLU A 50 -13.54 -14.90 20.44
CA GLU A 50 -13.93 -16.10 19.69
C GLU A 50 -15.17 -15.88 18.82
N TYR A 51 -16.19 -15.21 19.36
CA TYR A 51 -17.38 -14.86 18.59
C TYR A 51 -17.03 -14.02 17.35
N ARG A 52 -16.17 -13.01 17.51
CA ARG A 52 -15.74 -12.14 16.41
C ARG A 52 -14.82 -12.85 15.43
N LEU A 53 -13.88 -13.66 15.90
CA LEU A 53 -13.02 -14.48 15.04
C LEU A 53 -13.85 -15.44 14.19
N ARG A 54 -14.86 -16.12 14.75
CA ARG A 54 -15.80 -16.94 13.97
C ARG A 54 -16.55 -16.13 12.91
N LYS A 55 -16.94 -14.89 13.22
CA LYS A 55 -17.54 -13.97 12.24
C LYS A 55 -16.55 -13.62 11.12
N LEU A 56 -15.33 -13.20 11.45
CA LEU A 56 -14.30 -12.84 10.49
C LEU A 56 -13.89 -14.00 9.58
N VAL A 57 -13.87 -15.23 10.11
CA VAL A 57 -13.65 -16.45 9.32
C VAL A 57 -14.79 -16.70 8.35
N ARG A 58 -16.04 -16.59 8.80
CA ARG A 58 -17.22 -16.73 7.94
C ARG A 58 -17.26 -15.67 6.84
N ASP A 59 -16.83 -14.45 7.15
CA ASP A 59 -16.71 -13.33 6.21
C ASP A 59 -15.43 -13.43 5.33
N LYS A 60 -14.65 -14.52 5.47
CA LYS A 60 -13.40 -14.82 4.74
C LYS A 60 -12.28 -13.78 4.89
N LEU A 61 -12.32 -12.96 5.95
CA LEU A 61 -11.28 -11.97 6.24
C LEU A 61 -10.10 -12.59 6.99
N VAL A 62 -10.34 -13.72 7.66
CA VAL A 62 -9.38 -14.44 8.48
C VAL A 62 -9.47 -15.93 8.16
N VAL A 63 -8.34 -16.61 8.18
CA VAL A 63 -8.27 -18.08 8.10
C VAL A 63 -7.92 -18.61 9.48
N ARG A 64 -8.58 -19.71 9.86
CA ARG A 64 -8.40 -20.37 11.16
C ARG A 64 -7.78 -21.75 10.95
N THR A 65 -6.82 -22.11 11.79
CA THR A 65 -6.37 -23.48 12.00
C THR A 65 -6.71 -23.94 13.41
N THR A 66 -6.84 -25.25 13.60
CA THR A 66 -6.96 -25.90 14.91
C THR A 66 -5.80 -26.86 15.19
N GLN A 67 -4.84 -26.95 14.27
CA GLN A 67 -3.64 -27.79 14.41
C GLN A 67 -2.40 -26.96 14.08
N PRO A 68 -1.30 -27.12 14.84
CA PRO A 68 -1.20 -27.91 16.09
C PRO A 68 -1.92 -27.26 17.29
N TYR A 69 -2.35 -26.01 17.16
CA TYR A 69 -3.15 -25.25 18.13
C TYR A 69 -4.17 -24.37 17.40
N GLU A 70 -5.06 -23.72 18.15
CA GLU A 70 -5.99 -22.74 17.58
C GLU A 70 -5.26 -21.44 17.23
N GLY A 71 -5.20 -21.15 15.93
CA GLY A 71 -4.48 -19.98 15.42
C GLY A 71 -5.13 -19.37 14.20
N TYR A 72 -4.71 -18.14 13.89
CA TYR A 72 -5.35 -17.30 12.89
C TYR A 72 -4.35 -16.59 11.97
N GLN A 73 -4.73 -16.41 10.71
CA GLN A 73 -3.97 -15.68 9.69
C GLN A 73 -4.89 -14.75 8.91
N ILE A 74 -4.32 -13.70 8.31
CA ILE A 74 -4.99 -12.94 7.25
C ILE A 74 -4.34 -13.25 5.90
N TYR A 75 -5.16 -13.21 4.85
CA TYR A 75 -4.74 -13.21 3.44
C TYR A 75 -5.09 -11.87 2.79
N PHE A 76 -5.06 -11.80 1.46
CA PHE A 76 -5.35 -10.57 0.72
C PHE A 76 -6.70 -9.96 1.10
N GLU A 77 -7.74 -10.76 1.36
CA GLU A 77 -9.08 -10.25 1.70
C GLU A 77 -9.07 -9.43 3.02
N GLY A 78 -8.45 -9.95 4.08
CA GLY A 78 -8.27 -9.23 5.34
C GLY A 78 -7.30 -8.06 5.20
N TYR A 79 -6.26 -8.22 4.39
CA TYR A 79 -5.24 -7.20 4.14
C TYR A 79 -5.78 -6.01 3.35
N ASP A 80 -6.64 -6.27 2.35
CA ASP A 80 -7.38 -5.27 1.59
C ASP A 80 -8.28 -4.45 2.53
N ALA A 81 -9.03 -5.12 3.41
CA ALA A 81 -9.88 -4.45 4.38
C ALA A 81 -9.07 -3.52 5.30
N LEU A 82 -7.90 -3.98 5.75
CA LEU A 82 -7.00 -3.14 6.56
C LEU A 82 -6.48 -1.92 5.80
N ALA A 83 -6.06 -2.08 4.53
CA ALA A 83 -5.60 -0.98 3.69
C ALA A 83 -6.71 0.05 3.41
N LEU A 84 -7.90 -0.43 3.03
CA LEU A 84 -9.08 0.42 2.78
C LEU A 84 -9.48 1.21 4.04
N ASN A 85 -9.45 0.57 5.22
CA ASN A 85 -9.75 1.25 6.47
C ASN A 85 -8.75 2.38 6.77
N SER A 86 -7.47 2.20 6.47
CA SER A 86 -6.47 3.26 6.57
C SER A 86 -6.80 4.42 5.65
N PHE A 87 -7.11 4.17 4.38
CA PHE A 87 -7.45 5.22 3.42
C PHE A 87 -8.72 5.98 3.79
N VAL A 88 -9.74 5.30 4.33
CA VAL A 88 -10.97 5.95 4.82
C VAL A 88 -10.65 6.83 6.04
N LYS A 89 -9.87 6.33 7.01
CA LYS A 89 -9.50 7.10 8.21
C LYS A 89 -8.65 8.33 7.87
N ARG A 90 -7.74 8.21 6.90
CA ARG A 90 -6.91 9.30 6.38
C ARG A 90 -7.64 10.24 5.41
N ARG A 91 -8.91 9.94 5.07
CA ARG A 91 -9.73 10.68 4.10
C ARG A 91 -9.15 10.70 2.68
N SER A 92 -8.29 9.74 2.35
CA SER A 92 -7.72 9.55 1.01
C SER A 92 -8.79 9.06 0.02
N ILE A 93 -9.79 8.33 0.52
CA ILE A 93 -10.98 7.90 -0.23
C ILE A 93 -12.25 8.05 0.62
N SER A 94 -13.39 8.15 -0.04
CA SER A 94 -14.72 8.34 0.55
C SER A 94 -15.78 7.38 0.00
N ALA A 95 -15.61 6.94 -1.24
CA ALA A 95 -16.41 5.90 -1.87
C ALA A 95 -15.53 5.03 -2.75
N ILE A 96 -15.99 3.81 -3.01
CA ILE A 96 -15.36 2.84 -3.90
C ILE A 96 -16.31 2.63 -5.08
N GLY A 97 -15.77 2.67 -6.28
CA GLY A 97 -16.46 2.46 -7.54
C GLY A 97 -16.22 1.04 -8.07
N ASP A 98 -16.20 0.93 -9.40
CA ASP A 98 -16.09 -0.34 -10.10
C ASP A 98 -14.64 -0.86 -10.14
N GLU A 99 -14.52 -2.17 -10.42
CA GLU A 99 -13.26 -2.78 -10.77
C GLU A 99 -12.90 -2.41 -12.21
N VAL A 100 -11.80 -1.68 -12.38
CA VAL A 100 -11.33 -1.18 -13.69
C VAL A 100 -10.51 -2.25 -14.41
N GLY A 101 -9.79 -3.08 -13.66
CA GLY A 101 -8.97 -4.13 -14.23
C GLY A 101 -8.37 -5.07 -13.20
N VAL A 102 -8.20 -6.33 -13.61
CA VAL A 102 -7.49 -7.36 -12.87
C VAL A 102 -6.32 -7.85 -13.71
N GLY A 103 -5.11 -7.54 -13.26
CA GLY A 103 -3.89 -8.12 -13.78
C GLY A 103 -3.54 -9.43 -13.07
N LYS A 104 -2.48 -10.10 -13.54
CA LYS A 104 -1.89 -11.25 -12.80
C LYS A 104 -1.29 -10.82 -11.46
N GLU A 105 -0.93 -9.55 -11.34
CA GLU A 105 -0.08 -9.00 -10.28
C GLU A 105 -0.70 -7.81 -9.57
N SER A 106 -1.86 -7.34 -10.02
CA SER A 106 -2.57 -6.23 -9.37
C SER A 106 -4.09 -6.30 -9.57
N VAL A 107 -4.82 -5.65 -8.66
CA VAL A 107 -6.27 -5.39 -8.77
C VAL A 107 -6.45 -3.88 -8.72
N ILE A 108 -7.16 -3.33 -9.70
CA ILE A 108 -7.36 -1.90 -9.89
C ILE A 108 -8.82 -1.55 -9.65
N LEU A 109 -9.08 -0.69 -8.66
CA LEU A 109 -10.41 -0.19 -8.34
C LEU A 109 -10.51 1.31 -8.55
N GLU A 110 -11.67 1.76 -9.01
CA GLU A 110 -12.05 3.16 -8.91
C GLU A 110 -12.44 3.52 -7.47
N ALA A 111 -12.18 4.76 -7.09
CA ALA A 111 -12.63 5.33 -5.84
C ALA A 111 -12.87 6.84 -6.00
N ILE A 112 -13.56 7.42 -5.03
CA ILE A 112 -13.83 8.86 -4.96
C ILE A 112 -13.11 9.44 -3.77
N ARG A 113 -12.29 10.47 -4.01
CA ARG A 113 -11.69 11.30 -2.97
C ARG A 113 -12.52 12.57 -2.79
N GLN A 114 -12.85 12.92 -1.55
CA GLN A 114 -13.48 14.19 -1.23
C GLN A 114 -12.42 15.30 -1.16
N PRO A 115 -12.76 16.53 -1.55
CA PRO A 115 -11.87 17.67 -1.33
C PRO A 115 -11.65 17.87 0.18
N GLU A 116 -10.44 18.33 0.52
CA GLU A 116 -10.04 18.54 1.91
C GLU A 116 -10.83 19.67 2.59
N LEU A 117 -11.19 20.68 1.80
CA LEU A 117 -12.13 21.74 2.17
C LEU A 117 -13.47 21.47 1.48
N ALA A 118 -14.59 21.83 2.12
CA ALA A 118 -15.95 21.70 1.57
C ALA A 118 -16.20 22.55 0.31
N ILE A 119 -15.17 23.21 -0.21
CA ILE A 119 -15.18 24.02 -1.43
C ILE A 119 -14.37 23.25 -2.48
N GLY A 120 -15.01 22.29 -3.13
CA GLY A 120 -14.40 21.49 -4.19
C GLY A 120 -15.37 20.42 -4.69
N LYS A 121 -15.06 19.84 -5.86
CA LYS A 121 -15.80 18.67 -6.35
C LYS A 121 -15.07 17.39 -5.93
N PRO A 122 -15.80 16.31 -5.63
CA PRO A 122 -15.19 14.99 -5.48
C PRO A 122 -14.38 14.65 -6.72
N SER A 123 -13.17 14.14 -6.53
CA SER A 123 -12.26 13.76 -7.61
C SER A 123 -12.18 12.24 -7.70
N PRO A 124 -12.34 11.63 -8.89
CA PRO A 124 -12.15 10.21 -9.06
C PRO A 124 -10.65 9.87 -8.97
N VAL A 125 -10.34 8.75 -8.33
CA VAL A 125 -8.98 8.25 -8.06
C VAL A 125 -8.95 6.74 -8.30
N ILE A 126 -7.76 6.18 -8.45
CA ILE A 126 -7.52 4.75 -8.54
C ILE A 126 -6.94 4.22 -7.22
N ILE A 127 -7.37 3.03 -6.83
CA ILE A 127 -6.70 2.20 -5.84
C ILE A 127 -6.07 1.01 -6.58
N LYS A 128 -4.74 0.93 -6.57
CA LYS A 128 -3.98 -0.22 -7.07
C LYS A 128 -3.59 -1.10 -5.89
N PHE A 129 -4.12 -2.32 -5.84
CA PHE A 129 -3.68 -3.35 -4.92
C PHE A 129 -2.66 -4.25 -5.59
N HIS A 130 -1.49 -4.43 -4.98
CA HIS A 130 -0.49 -5.39 -5.41
C HIS A 130 -0.88 -6.82 -4.99
N ARG A 131 -0.60 -7.76 -5.88
CA ARG A 131 -0.80 -9.21 -5.74
C ARG A 131 0.43 -10.01 -6.17
N GLU A 132 1.54 -9.34 -6.50
CA GLU A 132 2.83 -9.94 -6.82
C GLU A 132 3.19 -11.04 -5.79
N GLY A 133 3.68 -12.18 -6.29
CA GLY A 133 3.97 -13.38 -5.48
C GLY A 133 2.94 -14.52 -5.62
N ARG A 134 1.71 -14.27 -6.07
CA ARG A 134 0.66 -15.30 -6.19
C ARG A 134 0.91 -16.33 -7.31
N THR A 135 1.55 -15.93 -8.40
CA THR A 135 1.69 -16.75 -9.64
C THR A 135 3.12 -17.23 -9.89
N SER A 136 4.11 -16.36 -9.65
CA SER A 136 5.54 -16.62 -9.92
C SER A 136 6.11 -17.78 -9.07
N PHE A 137 5.48 -18.10 -7.93
CA PHE A 137 5.89 -19.23 -7.10
C PHE A 137 5.20 -20.56 -7.41
N LYS A 138 4.19 -20.62 -8.29
CA LYS A 138 3.68 -21.94 -8.77
C LYS A 138 4.74 -22.72 -9.54
N GLN A 139 5.66 -22.03 -10.22
CA GLN A 139 6.85 -22.65 -10.84
C GLN A 139 7.95 -22.96 -9.81
N ILE A 140 8.07 -22.17 -8.75
CA ILE A 140 9.07 -22.36 -7.68
C ILE A 140 8.68 -23.49 -6.71
N LYS A 141 7.39 -23.83 -6.59
CA LYS A 141 6.90 -25.03 -5.88
C LYS A 141 7.47 -26.36 -6.41
N ARG A 142 8.03 -26.38 -7.63
CA ARG A 142 8.70 -27.58 -8.17
C ARG A 142 10.17 -27.70 -7.77
N VAL A 143 10.76 -26.67 -7.14
CA VAL A 143 12.21 -26.59 -6.89
C VAL A 143 12.54 -26.47 -5.40
N ARG A 144 11.56 -26.22 -4.52
CA ARG A 144 11.79 -25.93 -3.09
C ARG A 144 11.17 -26.97 -2.15
N ASP A 145 11.81 -28.14 -2.07
CA ASP A 145 11.63 -29.07 -0.93
C ASP A 145 12.56 -28.72 0.26
N HIS A 146 13.31 -27.60 0.21
CA HIS A 146 14.39 -27.30 1.16
C HIS A 146 14.24 -25.98 1.94
N ILE A 147 13.17 -25.20 1.74
CA ILE A 147 12.93 -23.96 2.48
C ILE A 147 11.58 -24.10 3.19
N GLY A 148 11.61 -24.16 4.53
CA GLY A 148 10.47 -24.51 5.37
C GLY A 148 9.21 -23.63 5.19
N GLU A 149 8.14 -24.09 5.84
CA GLU A 149 6.69 -23.79 5.71
C GLU A 149 6.22 -22.32 5.86
N ARG A 150 7.10 -21.30 5.74
CA ARG A 150 6.74 -19.87 5.87
C ARG A 150 6.25 -19.21 4.58
N GLU A 151 5.58 -19.96 3.70
CA GLU A 151 5.20 -19.48 2.35
C GLU A 151 4.14 -18.35 2.36
N HIS A 152 3.24 -18.34 3.35
CA HIS A 152 2.05 -17.46 3.34
C HIS A 152 2.36 -16.00 3.71
N PHE A 153 3.21 -15.77 4.72
CA PHE A 153 3.67 -14.42 5.10
C PHE A 153 4.45 -13.76 3.96
N SER A 154 5.24 -14.55 3.24
CA SER A 154 6.10 -14.08 2.16
C SER A 154 5.31 -13.32 1.07
N TRP A 155 4.09 -13.74 0.74
CA TRP A 155 3.35 -13.14 -0.37
C TRP A 155 2.73 -11.79 -0.02
N ILE A 156 2.08 -11.69 1.14
CA ILE A 156 1.48 -10.43 1.61
C ILE A 156 2.59 -9.40 1.87
N TYR A 157 3.70 -9.87 2.45
CA TYR A 157 4.87 -9.04 2.69
C TYR A 157 5.52 -8.58 1.37
N ALA A 158 5.70 -9.48 0.39
CA ALA A 158 6.21 -9.10 -0.93
C ALA A 158 5.31 -8.07 -1.62
N ALA A 159 3.99 -8.27 -1.60
CA ALA A 159 3.04 -7.30 -2.16
C ALA A 159 3.09 -5.94 -1.45
N ARG A 160 3.31 -5.92 -0.13
CA ARG A 160 3.54 -4.68 0.62
C ARG A 160 4.81 -3.97 0.15
N LEU A 161 5.93 -4.70 0.03
CA LEU A 161 7.20 -4.13 -0.42
C LEU A 161 7.10 -3.59 -1.86
N ALA A 162 6.42 -4.31 -2.75
CA ALA A 162 6.18 -3.85 -4.12
C ALA A 162 5.39 -2.53 -4.16
N ALA A 163 4.30 -2.43 -3.39
CA ALA A 163 3.51 -1.20 -3.31
C ALA A 163 4.29 -0.03 -2.69
N GLN A 164 5.09 -0.30 -1.66
CA GLN A 164 5.94 0.71 -1.05
C GLN A 164 6.98 1.22 -2.04
N ARG A 165 7.69 0.30 -2.72
CA ARG A 165 8.70 0.61 -3.74
C ARG A 165 8.10 1.44 -4.88
N GLU A 166 6.93 1.07 -5.40
CA GLU A 166 6.26 1.82 -6.46
C GLU A 166 5.83 3.22 -5.98
N TYR A 167 5.26 3.34 -4.78
CA TYR A 167 4.85 4.65 -4.27
C TYR A 167 6.04 5.60 -4.03
N GLU A 168 7.13 5.07 -3.49
CA GLU A 168 8.37 5.83 -3.26
C GLU A 168 8.93 6.39 -4.57
N ILE A 169 9.00 5.56 -5.62
CA ILE A 169 9.51 6.03 -6.91
C ILE A 169 8.55 7.01 -7.58
N MET A 170 7.24 6.75 -7.55
CA MET A 170 6.25 7.70 -8.07
C MET A 170 6.37 9.06 -7.39
N THR A 171 6.57 9.08 -6.07
CA THR A 171 6.74 10.31 -5.29
C THR A 171 8.04 11.03 -5.67
N LYS A 172 9.11 10.30 -5.97
CA LYS A 172 10.40 10.87 -6.38
C LYS A 172 10.36 11.48 -7.78
N VAL A 173 9.64 10.87 -8.73
CA VAL A 173 9.63 11.32 -10.13
C VAL A 173 8.52 12.32 -10.45
N TYR A 174 7.46 12.38 -9.63
CA TYR A 174 6.40 13.37 -9.77
C TYR A 174 6.82 14.73 -9.17
N PRO A 175 6.55 15.87 -9.84
CA PRO A 175 5.81 16.04 -11.10
C PRO A 175 6.71 16.13 -12.34
N GLN A 176 8.01 15.88 -12.24
CA GLN A 176 8.95 16.06 -13.35
C GLN A 176 8.68 15.08 -14.50
N VAL A 177 8.39 13.82 -14.17
CA VAL A 177 7.91 12.81 -15.11
C VAL A 177 6.39 12.84 -15.12
N SER A 178 5.81 12.83 -16.32
CA SER A 178 4.36 12.77 -16.49
C SER A 178 3.85 11.39 -16.09
N ILE A 179 3.35 11.30 -14.87
CA ILE A 179 2.72 10.11 -14.28
C ILE A 179 1.42 10.51 -13.58
N PRO A 180 0.51 9.57 -13.27
CA PRO A 180 -0.59 9.85 -12.35
C PRO A 180 -0.05 10.22 -10.97
N LYS A 181 -0.58 11.29 -10.37
CA LYS A 181 -0.10 11.76 -9.07
C LYS A 181 -0.31 10.68 -8.00
N PRO A 182 0.75 10.24 -7.28
CA PRO A 182 0.58 9.40 -6.10
C PRO A 182 -0.05 10.23 -4.96
N LEU A 183 -1.03 9.66 -4.25
CA LEU A 183 -1.81 10.36 -3.22
C LEU A 183 -1.62 9.78 -1.81
N ASP A 184 -1.63 8.46 -1.68
CA ASP A 184 -1.45 7.77 -0.41
C ASP A 184 -0.98 6.34 -0.66
N GLN A 185 -0.28 5.75 0.30
CA GLN A 185 0.10 4.35 0.28
C GLN A 185 -0.13 3.75 1.66
N ASN A 186 -0.69 2.54 1.65
CA ASN A 186 -0.82 1.75 2.84
C ASN A 186 -0.76 0.27 2.49
N ARG A 187 0.10 -0.46 3.19
CA ARG A 187 0.27 -1.91 3.00
C ARG A 187 0.63 -2.22 1.53
N HIS A 188 -0.11 -3.08 0.88
CA HIS A 188 0.04 -3.46 -0.53
C HIS A 188 -0.81 -2.61 -1.47
N ALA A 189 -1.32 -1.46 -1.05
CA ALA A 189 -2.21 -0.63 -1.85
C ALA A 189 -1.69 0.81 -2.01
N ILE A 190 -1.92 1.37 -3.20
CA ILE A 190 -1.60 2.75 -3.57
C ILE A 190 -2.88 3.45 -4.03
N VAL A 191 -3.11 4.66 -3.53
CA VAL A 191 -4.11 5.59 -4.05
C VAL A 191 -3.40 6.60 -4.95
N MET A 192 -3.89 6.80 -6.17
CA MET A 192 -3.31 7.73 -7.14
C MET A 192 -4.40 8.36 -8.03
N GLU A 193 -4.08 9.44 -8.72
CA GLU A 193 -4.96 10.01 -9.75
C GLU A 193 -5.23 9.01 -10.88
N ILE A 194 -6.34 9.21 -11.60
CA ILE A 194 -6.63 8.44 -12.83
C ILE A 194 -5.67 8.89 -13.93
N ALA A 195 -5.04 7.92 -14.60
CA ALA A 195 -4.26 8.19 -15.79
C ALA A 195 -5.14 8.75 -16.91
N LYS A 196 -4.72 9.84 -17.54
CA LYS A 196 -5.49 10.56 -18.54
C LYS A 196 -5.57 9.79 -19.86
N GLY A 197 -6.77 9.76 -20.44
CA GLY A 197 -7.01 9.22 -21.78
C GLY A 197 -7.08 7.70 -21.81
N SER A 198 -6.32 7.06 -22.70
CA SER A 198 -6.40 5.62 -22.95
C SER A 198 -5.03 5.00 -23.19
N LEU A 199 -4.93 3.68 -23.00
CA LEU A 199 -3.69 2.95 -23.26
C LEU A 199 -3.23 3.10 -24.72
N LEU A 200 -1.94 3.33 -24.93
CA LEU A 200 -1.31 3.46 -26.25
C LEU A 200 -1.57 2.22 -27.13
N SER A 201 -1.48 1.03 -26.52
CA SER A 201 -1.81 -0.25 -27.17
C SER A 201 -3.20 -0.25 -27.84
N LYS A 202 -4.19 0.39 -27.21
CA LYS A 202 -5.60 0.43 -27.62
C LYS A 202 -5.99 1.69 -28.41
N THR A 203 -5.08 2.65 -28.55
CA THR A 203 -5.39 3.97 -29.13
C THR A 203 -4.78 4.13 -30.51
N LYS A 204 -5.53 4.68 -31.48
CA LYS A 204 -4.99 5.10 -32.78
C LYS A 204 -4.64 6.58 -32.71
N LEU A 205 -3.37 6.89 -32.90
CA LEU A 205 -2.86 8.26 -32.84
C LEU A 205 -3.02 8.97 -34.19
N LEU A 206 -3.40 10.25 -34.17
CA LEU A 206 -3.46 11.10 -35.36
C LEU A 206 -2.09 11.73 -35.67
N ASN A 207 -1.34 12.14 -34.65
CA ASN A 207 -0.01 12.74 -34.76
C ASN A 207 1.04 11.87 -34.06
N ALA A 208 1.28 10.67 -34.60
CA ALA A 208 2.05 9.63 -33.91
C ALA A 208 3.50 10.05 -33.64
N GLU A 209 4.14 10.80 -34.53
CA GLU A 209 5.48 11.36 -34.32
C GLU A 209 5.56 12.21 -33.05
N TRP A 210 4.60 13.12 -32.84
CA TRP A 210 4.59 13.97 -31.65
C TRP A 210 4.49 13.16 -30.35
N TYR A 211 3.62 12.13 -30.33
CA TYR A 211 3.50 11.25 -29.16
C TYR A 211 4.78 10.43 -28.93
N LEU A 212 5.44 9.96 -29.99
CA LEU A 212 6.72 9.26 -29.87
C LEU A 212 7.77 10.18 -29.25
N ASP A 213 7.92 11.39 -29.78
CA ASP A 213 8.88 12.37 -29.28
C ASP A 213 8.58 12.73 -27.81
N GLU A 214 7.30 12.88 -27.45
CA GLU A 214 6.88 13.13 -26.06
C GLU A 214 7.19 11.94 -25.13
N ILE A 215 6.97 10.69 -25.57
CA ILE A 215 7.35 9.50 -24.77
C ILE A 215 8.87 9.47 -24.55
N LEU A 216 9.67 9.65 -25.61
CA LEU A 216 11.13 9.66 -25.51
C LEU A 216 11.63 10.81 -24.61
N ARG A 217 10.94 11.95 -24.64
CA ARG A 217 11.21 13.06 -23.70
C ARG A 217 10.95 12.64 -22.25
N GLN A 218 9.85 11.94 -21.96
CA GLN A 218 9.58 11.41 -20.60
C GLN A 218 10.63 10.39 -20.16
N VAL A 219 11.07 9.50 -21.06
CA VAL A 219 12.18 8.55 -20.78
C VAL A 219 13.46 9.30 -20.46
N LYS A 220 13.79 10.35 -21.23
CA LYS A 220 14.95 11.20 -20.99
C LYS A 220 14.91 11.90 -19.63
N ILE A 221 13.76 12.45 -19.24
CA ILE A 221 13.59 13.06 -17.90
C ILE A 221 13.77 11.99 -16.82
N THR A 222 13.12 10.84 -16.96
CA THR A 222 13.22 9.72 -16.02
C THR A 222 14.69 9.29 -15.83
N TYR A 223 15.43 9.13 -16.93
CA TYR A 223 16.85 8.79 -16.89
C TYR A 223 17.71 9.88 -16.23
N SER A 224 17.42 11.16 -16.49
CA SER A 224 18.12 12.28 -15.85
C SER A 224 17.93 12.34 -14.33
N LEU A 225 16.86 11.77 -13.80
CA LEU A 225 16.59 11.59 -12.37
C LEU A 225 17.28 10.34 -11.77
N GLY A 226 18.08 9.63 -12.58
CA GLY A 226 18.79 8.42 -12.19
C GLY A 226 17.89 7.18 -12.13
N ILE A 227 16.83 7.14 -12.94
CA ILE A 227 15.82 6.07 -12.93
C ILE A 227 15.63 5.51 -14.34
N ILE A 228 15.49 4.19 -14.44
CA ILE A 228 15.09 3.48 -15.65
C ILE A 228 13.82 2.71 -15.30
N HIS A 229 12.79 2.81 -16.14
CA HIS A 229 11.48 2.21 -15.89
C HIS A 229 11.53 0.68 -15.79
N ALA A 230 12.34 0.04 -16.63
CA ALA A 230 12.61 -1.39 -16.68
C ALA A 230 11.40 -2.30 -16.96
N ASP A 231 10.31 -1.73 -17.48
CA ASP A 231 9.18 -2.47 -18.04
C ASP A 231 8.38 -1.61 -19.04
N LEU A 232 9.04 -0.68 -19.75
CA LEU A 232 8.33 0.26 -20.61
C LEU A 232 7.84 -0.44 -21.89
N SER A 233 6.54 -0.30 -22.19
CA SER A 233 5.87 -0.82 -23.38
C SER A 233 4.59 -0.04 -23.70
N GLU A 234 3.91 -0.34 -24.81
CA GLU A 234 2.63 0.29 -25.17
C GLU A 234 1.48 -0.01 -24.19
N TYR A 235 1.68 -0.94 -23.26
CA TYR A 235 0.71 -1.30 -22.22
C TYR A 235 0.89 -0.48 -20.94
N ASN A 236 2.02 0.21 -20.79
CA ASN A 236 2.37 1.01 -19.61
C ASN A 236 2.40 2.52 -19.93
N ILE A 237 1.81 2.91 -21.07
CA ILE A 237 1.73 4.29 -21.54
C ILE A 237 0.27 4.65 -21.81
N PHE A 238 -0.21 5.67 -21.11
CA PHE A 238 -1.47 6.34 -21.38
C PHE A 238 -1.26 7.55 -22.29
N VAL A 239 -2.19 7.77 -23.20
CA VAL A 239 -2.19 8.88 -24.16
C VAL A 239 -3.52 9.62 -24.11
N SER A 240 -3.45 10.94 -24.16
CA SER A 240 -4.58 11.86 -24.21
C SER A 240 -4.22 13.10 -25.02
N GLU A 241 -5.20 13.97 -25.30
CA GLU A 241 -4.94 15.26 -25.95
C GLU A 241 -3.97 16.14 -25.14
N ASP A 242 -3.89 15.95 -23.82
CA ASP A 242 -2.98 16.67 -22.93
C ASP A 242 -1.53 16.13 -22.95
N GLY A 243 -1.28 14.98 -23.61
CA GLY A 243 0.02 14.33 -23.66
C GLY A 243 0.01 12.89 -23.16
N VAL A 244 1.16 12.44 -22.63
CA VAL A 244 1.40 11.05 -22.24
C VAL A 244 1.60 10.91 -20.75
N GLN A 245 1.22 9.77 -20.19
CA GLN A 245 1.51 9.40 -18.81
C GLN A 245 2.08 7.98 -18.73
N LEU A 246 3.19 7.83 -18.00
CA LEU A 246 3.82 6.54 -17.74
C LEU A 246 3.26 5.93 -16.44
N ILE A 247 3.00 4.63 -16.45
CA ILE A 247 2.45 3.89 -15.30
C ILE A 247 3.23 2.60 -15.04
N ASP A 248 2.97 2.00 -13.88
CA ASP A 248 3.51 0.70 -13.48
C ASP A 248 5.02 0.70 -13.24
N TRP A 249 5.42 1.22 -12.07
CA TRP A 249 6.82 1.40 -11.71
C TRP A 249 7.45 0.35 -10.77
N PRO A 250 6.87 -0.81 -10.41
CA PRO A 250 7.43 -1.67 -9.37
C PRO A 250 8.82 -2.23 -9.73
N GLN A 251 9.14 -2.37 -11.02
CA GLN A 251 10.37 -3.00 -11.51
C GLN A 251 11.52 -2.01 -11.81
N TYR A 252 11.36 -0.72 -11.50
CA TYR A 252 12.36 0.29 -11.84
C TYR A 252 13.77 -0.06 -11.32
N ILE A 253 14.78 0.40 -12.04
CA ILE A 253 16.20 0.25 -11.66
C ILE A 253 16.91 1.60 -11.74
N THR A 254 18.14 1.65 -11.21
CA THR A 254 19.03 2.79 -11.35
C THR A 254 20.11 2.51 -12.41
N PRO A 255 20.75 3.54 -12.99
CA PRO A 255 21.89 3.39 -13.89
C PRO A 255 23.10 2.63 -13.31
N ALA A 256 23.17 2.44 -11.99
CA ALA A 256 24.21 1.64 -11.34
C ALA A 256 24.01 0.12 -11.50
N HIS A 257 22.82 -0.32 -11.96
CA HIS A 257 22.55 -1.72 -12.17
C HIS A 257 23.47 -2.32 -13.26
N PRO A 258 24.03 -3.53 -13.09
CA PRO A 258 25.00 -4.12 -14.05
C PRO A 258 24.49 -4.21 -15.50
N HIS A 259 23.17 -4.35 -15.67
CA HIS A 259 22.50 -4.42 -16.98
C HIS A 259 21.65 -3.17 -17.28
N ALA A 260 21.94 -2.03 -16.65
CA ALA A 260 21.15 -0.81 -16.81
C ALA A 260 21.01 -0.38 -18.29
N ASP A 261 22.12 -0.43 -19.03
CA ASP A 261 22.17 -0.03 -20.44
C ASP A 261 21.29 -0.93 -21.32
N GLU A 262 21.42 -2.26 -21.17
CA GLU A 262 20.59 -3.24 -21.91
C GLU A 262 19.10 -3.07 -21.60
N ILE A 263 18.76 -2.76 -20.35
CA ILE A 263 17.37 -2.60 -19.92
C ILE A 263 16.78 -1.30 -20.47
N LEU A 264 17.55 -0.19 -20.47
CA LEU A 264 17.14 1.07 -21.10
C LEU A 264 16.96 0.89 -22.62
N GLU A 265 17.89 0.21 -23.28
CA GLU A 265 17.80 -0.10 -24.71
C GLU A 265 16.56 -0.92 -25.04
N ARG A 266 16.25 -1.93 -24.21
CA ARG A 266 15.03 -2.74 -24.36
C ARG A 266 13.76 -1.90 -24.21
N ASP A 267 13.69 -1.05 -23.19
CA ASP A 267 12.55 -0.17 -22.95
C ASP A 267 12.31 0.79 -24.13
N VAL A 268 13.37 1.44 -24.63
CA VAL A 268 13.28 2.33 -25.80
C VAL A 268 12.93 1.54 -27.06
N SER A 269 13.56 0.38 -27.26
CA SER A 269 13.29 -0.50 -28.41
C SER A 269 11.83 -0.95 -28.46
N ASN A 270 11.21 -1.32 -27.34
CA ASN A 270 9.79 -1.68 -27.27
C ASN A 270 8.90 -0.55 -27.80
N VAL A 271 9.17 0.69 -27.39
CA VAL A 271 8.45 1.88 -27.87
C VAL A 271 8.68 2.06 -29.38
N LEU A 272 9.94 2.06 -29.85
CA LEU A 272 10.25 2.23 -31.28
C LEU A 272 9.61 1.15 -32.15
N VAL A 273 9.65 -0.10 -31.73
CA VAL A 273 9.03 -1.24 -32.44
C VAL A 273 7.51 -1.05 -32.53
N HIS A 274 6.85 -0.60 -31.47
CA HIS A 274 5.42 -0.31 -31.49
C HIS A 274 5.09 0.75 -32.57
N PHE A 275 5.82 1.85 -32.59
CA PHE A 275 5.58 2.96 -33.52
C PHE A 275 5.93 2.61 -34.98
N ASN A 276 7.01 1.87 -35.21
CA ASN A 276 7.36 1.36 -36.54
C ASN A 276 6.27 0.40 -37.05
N ARG A 277 5.85 -0.56 -36.23
CA ARG A 277 4.83 -1.56 -36.62
C ARG A 277 3.48 -0.93 -36.92
N LYS A 278 3.04 0.05 -36.12
CA LYS A 278 1.68 0.62 -36.17
C LYS A 278 1.55 1.83 -37.08
N TYR A 279 2.62 2.62 -37.22
CA TYR A 279 2.59 3.91 -37.93
C TYR A 279 3.69 4.04 -39.00
N GLY A 280 4.61 3.07 -39.13
CA GLY A 280 5.72 3.12 -40.10
C GLY A 280 6.84 4.09 -39.72
N ILE A 281 6.84 4.58 -38.47
CA ILE A 281 7.80 5.57 -37.98
C ILE A 281 9.08 4.86 -37.56
N LYS A 282 10.19 5.20 -38.21
CA LYS A 282 11.51 4.64 -37.90
C LYS A 282 12.40 5.69 -37.23
N ARG A 283 13.14 5.24 -36.22
CA ARG A 283 14.21 5.95 -35.52
C ARG A 283 15.33 4.95 -35.26
N GLU A 284 16.57 5.39 -35.36
CA GLU A 284 17.73 4.56 -35.03
C GLU A 284 17.89 4.50 -33.51
N LEU A 285 17.96 3.29 -32.95
CA LEU A 285 17.95 3.08 -31.51
C LEU A 285 19.17 3.74 -30.83
N GLU A 286 20.35 3.58 -31.42
CA GLU A 286 21.61 4.10 -30.89
C GLU A 286 21.60 5.63 -30.81
N GLU A 287 20.98 6.29 -31.79
CA GLU A 287 20.83 7.75 -31.78
C GLU A 287 19.90 8.22 -30.67
N VAL A 288 18.74 7.57 -30.52
CA VAL A 288 17.77 7.87 -29.46
C VAL A 288 18.38 7.64 -28.07
N ILE A 289 19.12 6.55 -27.87
CA ILE A 289 19.80 6.26 -26.60
C ILE A 289 20.86 7.31 -26.29
N ARG A 290 21.66 7.70 -27.29
CA ARG A 290 22.64 8.78 -27.14
C ARG A 290 21.98 10.11 -26.76
N GLU A 291 20.83 10.43 -27.34
CA GLU A 291 20.06 11.64 -26.99
C GLU A 291 19.47 11.60 -25.58
N ILE A 292 18.99 10.43 -25.14
CA ILE A 292 18.50 10.22 -23.78
C ILE A 292 19.64 10.43 -22.78
N LYS A 293 20.80 9.81 -23.02
CA LYS A 293 21.96 9.91 -22.12
C LYS A 293 22.64 11.29 -22.15
N SER A 294 22.64 12.00 -23.28
CA SER A 294 23.36 13.29 -23.43
C SER A 294 22.77 14.45 -22.62
N GLY A 295 21.48 14.38 -22.27
CA GLY A 295 20.84 15.39 -21.41
C GLY A 295 20.96 15.11 -19.91
N ALA A 296 21.50 13.95 -19.52
CA ALA A 296 21.64 13.57 -18.13
C ALA A 296 22.96 14.10 -17.57
N SER A 297 22.99 15.38 -17.23
CA SER A 297 23.81 15.78 -16.07
C SER A 297 23.11 15.16 -14.88
N LEU A 298 23.52 13.96 -14.43
CA LEU A 298 22.89 13.26 -13.31
C LEU A 298 22.83 14.22 -12.11
N ILE A 299 21.66 14.81 -11.85
CA ILE A 299 21.49 15.78 -10.79
C ILE A 299 21.48 14.99 -9.49
N GLY A 300 22.60 14.98 -8.77
CA GLY A 300 22.71 14.38 -7.44
C GLY A 300 22.98 12.88 -7.44
N ALA A 301 24.09 12.45 -8.06
CA ALA A 301 24.81 11.28 -7.55
C ALA A 301 25.64 11.70 -6.33
N THR A 302 24.98 12.11 -5.25
CA THR A 302 25.58 12.04 -3.92
C THR A 302 25.32 10.64 -3.39
N GLU A 303 26.41 9.94 -3.17
CA GLU A 303 26.55 8.59 -2.64
C GLU A 303 25.59 8.29 -1.48
N GLU A 304 24.50 7.59 -1.77
CA GLU A 304 23.91 6.61 -0.85
C GLU A 304 23.39 5.46 -1.70
N GLU A 305 24.30 4.57 -2.12
CA GLU A 305 23.89 3.19 -2.42
C GLU A 305 23.61 2.47 -1.09
N PRO A 306 22.51 1.71 -0.98
CA PRO A 306 22.46 0.65 0.00
C PRO A 306 23.44 -0.43 -0.46
N SER A 307 24.56 -0.53 0.26
CA SER A 307 25.55 -1.59 0.08
C SER A 307 24.86 -2.95 0.06
N ARG A 308 25.24 -3.77 -0.92
CA ARG A 308 24.97 -5.22 -0.94
C ARG A 308 25.62 -5.89 0.27
N ASP A 309 24.93 -5.84 1.40
CA ASP A 309 25.13 -6.65 2.61
C ASP A 309 23.83 -6.60 3.45
N GLU A 310 22.70 -7.00 2.87
CA GLU A 310 21.41 -7.17 3.60
C GLU A 310 20.92 -8.63 3.64
N ALA A 311 21.76 -9.59 3.23
CA ALA A 311 21.51 -11.02 3.49
C ALA A 311 22.00 -11.47 4.88
N SER A 312 22.49 -10.55 5.73
CA SER A 312 23.05 -10.87 7.05
C SER A 312 22.68 -9.88 8.17
N ARG A 313 21.68 -8.99 7.95
CA ARG A 313 21.15 -8.08 8.98
C ARG A 313 19.66 -8.24 9.21
N ASP A 314 19.22 -9.47 9.47
CA ASP A 314 17.87 -9.78 9.97
C ASP A 314 17.70 -9.51 11.48
N GLU A 315 18.68 -8.92 12.17
CA GLU A 315 18.59 -8.63 13.61
C GLU A 315 18.21 -7.17 13.95
N ALA A 316 18.22 -6.24 12.99
CA ALA A 316 18.01 -4.80 13.25
C ALA A 316 16.60 -4.26 12.91
N SER A 317 15.68 -5.09 12.40
CA SER A 317 14.28 -4.70 12.13
C SER A 317 13.39 -4.64 13.39
N ARG A 318 13.99 -4.73 14.58
CA ARG A 318 13.29 -4.58 15.87
C ARG A 318 12.99 -3.12 16.23
N ASP A 319 13.71 -2.13 15.70
CA ASP A 319 13.67 -0.78 16.25
C ASP A 319 12.88 0.26 15.43
N GLU A 320 12.56 0.02 14.16
CA GLU A 320 11.72 0.98 13.40
C GLU A 320 10.22 0.90 13.73
N ALA A 321 9.78 -0.20 14.34
CA ALA A 321 8.42 -0.32 14.88
C ALA A 321 8.12 0.66 16.03
N SER A 322 9.14 1.29 16.62
CA SER A 322 8.99 2.24 17.73
C SER A 322 8.66 3.67 17.29
N ARG A 323 8.90 4.04 16.01
CA ARG A 323 8.62 5.41 15.52
C ARG A 323 7.17 5.61 15.11
N ASP A 324 6.48 4.55 14.70
CA ASP A 324 5.04 4.60 14.41
C ASP A 324 4.16 4.68 15.67
N GLU A 325 4.72 4.40 16.86
CA GLU A 325 4.02 4.58 18.14
C GLU A 325 3.83 6.07 18.51
N ALA A 326 4.67 6.99 18.02
CA ALA A 326 4.62 8.40 18.41
C ALA A 326 3.49 9.21 17.74
N ILE A 327 2.86 8.70 16.67
CA ILE A 327 1.81 9.42 15.94
C ILE A 327 0.40 9.00 16.41
N ILE A 328 0.25 7.89 17.13
CA ILE A 328 -1.04 7.38 17.60
C ILE A 328 -1.41 7.88 19.02
N GLU A 329 -0.46 8.34 19.83
CA GLU A 329 -0.74 8.92 21.16
C GLU A 329 -0.95 10.45 21.19
N GLY A 330 -0.89 11.15 20.05
CA GLY A 330 -0.91 12.62 19.99
C GLY A 330 -2.28 13.32 19.81
N THR A 331 -3.39 12.59 19.65
CA THR A 331 -4.73 13.21 19.40
C THR A 331 -5.75 12.85 20.47
N GLY A 332 -5.44 13.25 21.71
CA GLY A 332 -6.33 13.05 22.85
C GLY A 332 -6.13 14.10 23.93
N LYS A 333 -6.21 15.39 23.57
CA LYS A 333 -6.57 16.51 24.49
C LYS A 333 -6.47 17.85 23.74
N ARG A 334 -7.61 18.32 23.21
CA ARG A 334 -7.96 19.74 23.10
C ARG A 334 -9.41 19.85 22.63
N GLY A 335 -10.29 20.27 23.54
CA GLY A 335 -11.67 20.58 23.21
C GLY A 335 -12.65 20.37 24.36
N GLU A 336 -12.45 21.03 25.51
CA GLU A 336 -13.58 21.35 26.38
C GLU A 336 -13.48 22.83 26.74
N GLY A 337 -14.34 23.62 26.10
CA GLY A 337 -14.66 24.97 26.48
C GLY A 337 -16.12 25.00 26.93
N LEU A 338 -16.33 25.61 28.09
CA LEU A 338 -17.54 26.29 28.56
C LEU A 338 -18.89 25.55 28.48
N ASN A 339 -19.44 25.24 29.66
CA ASN A 339 -20.67 25.94 30.06
C ASN A 339 -20.80 26.05 31.58
N GLU A 340 -21.17 27.27 31.97
CA GLU A 340 -21.35 27.79 33.32
C GLU A 340 -22.61 27.28 34.03
N ARG A 341 -22.52 27.32 35.38
CA ARG A 341 -23.58 27.57 36.38
C ARG A 341 -24.71 26.54 36.53
N ILE A 342 -24.81 26.00 37.75
CA ILE A 342 -25.91 26.28 38.68
C ILE A 342 -25.43 25.98 40.13
N SER A 343 -25.69 26.97 40.99
CA SER A 343 -25.65 27.07 42.47
C SER A 343 -25.82 25.77 43.25
N GLU A 344 -24.98 25.50 44.27
CA GLU A 344 -25.18 25.92 45.67
C GLU A 344 -26.59 25.65 46.19
N GLU A 345 -26.75 24.60 46.99
CA GLU A 345 -27.54 24.65 48.22
C GLU A 345 -27.33 23.41 49.10
N ASN A 346 -27.41 23.67 50.40
CA ASN A 346 -27.57 22.75 51.54
C ASN A 346 -26.31 22.06 52.10
N LYS A 347 -25.58 22.89 52.87
CA LYS A 347 -25.20 22.54 54.25
C LYS A 347 -26.40 21.95 54.99
N ASP A 348 -26.19 20.84 55.70
CA ASP A 348 -26.59 20.78 57.11
C ASP A 348 -26.12 19.50 57.81
N LYS A 349 -25.60 19.73 59.02
CA LYS A 349 -25.49 18.84 60.19
C LYS A 349 -24.22 18.00 60.37
N GLU A 350 -23.24 18.69 60.98
CA GLU A 350 -22.58 18.24 62.21
C GLU A 350 -23.53 17.48 63.15
N ASN A 351 -23.15 16.30 63.65
CA ASN A 351 -22.54 16.11 64.98
C ASN A 351 -22.65 14.65 65.47
N ASP A 352 -21.65 14.27 66.26
CA ASP A 352 -21.67 13.29 67.35
C ASP A 352 -21.87 11.79 67.01
N ASN A 353 -20.78 11.03 67.00
CA ASN A 353 -20.26 10.45 68.25
C ASN A 353 -19.00 9.61 68.02
N LYS A 354 -18.02 9.82 68.90
CA LYS A 354 -16.85 8.96 69.13
C LYS A 354 -17.18 7.87 70.16
N GLU A 355 -16.33 6.84 70.18
CA GLU A 355 -16.13 5.82 71.23
C GLU A 355 -17.24 4.75 71.26
N GLU A 356 -16.99 3.43 71.32
CA GLU A 356 -15.96 2.58 71.93
C GLU A 356 -15.81 1.29 71.05
N ALA A 357 -14.61 0.79 70.72
CA ALA A 357 -13.74 -0.11 71.49
C ALA A 357 -14.14 -1.62 71.46
N PHE A 358 -13.20 -2.46 71.01
CA PHE A 358 -13.06 -3.94 71.18
C PHE A 358 -14.20 -4.81 70.59
N GLY A 359 -13.99 -5.96 69.96
CA GLY A 359 -12.93 -6.96 70.05
C GLY A 359 -13.62 -8.35 70.16
N GLU A 360 -13.16 -9.31 69.37
CA GLU A 360 -13.29 -10.77 69.56
C GLU A 360 -14.59 -11.54 69.23
N GLU A 361 -14.45 -12.40 68.21
CA GLU A 361 -14.58 -13.86 68.22
C GLU A 361 -15.88 -14.60 68.66
N ARG A 362 -16.27 -15.54 67.79
CA ARG A 362 -17.03 -16.81 67.98
C ARG A 362 -18.55 -16.75 68.11
N ASN A 363 -19.24 -17.19 67.06
CA ASN A 363 -19.73 -18.58 66.94
C ASN A 363 -20.09 -18.93 65.50
#